data_AF-A0A850C5B9-F1
#
_entry.id   AF-A0A850C5B9-F1
#
_cell.length_a   1.000
_cell.length_b   1.000
_cell.length_c   1.000
_cell.angle_alpha   90.00
_cell.angle_beta   90.00
_cell.angle_gamma   90.00
#
_symmetry.space_group_name_H-M   'P 1'
#
loop_
_entity.id
_entity.type
_entity.pdbx_description
1 polymer ?
#
loop_
_entity_poly.entity_id
_entity_poly.type
_entity_poly.pdbx_seq_one_letter_code
_entity_poly.pdbx_strand_id
1 'polypeptide(L)'
;MNRTTIAAALLATAAALTACTATDDSSSDSKPTPKPAASSSTPDRGAVEHAAGIPPKPTAQARADLLAKLGKVDRAIVADPDEAIDNARNQCAAINGGASRLDYLAQQRFSSGTHEVTEADGKKINAAIGEFCKTA
;
A
#
# COMPACT_ATOMS: atom_id res chain seq x y z
N MET A 1 38.53 -14.97 -7.19
CA MET A 1 38.97 -14.12 -6.06
C MET A 1 39.13 -12.71 -6.59
N ASN A 2 38.08 -11.90 -6.53
CA ASN A 2 38.11 -10.54 -7.04
C ASN A 2 37.64 -9.62 -5.92
N ARG A 3 38.59 -8.88 -5.35
CA ARG A 3 38.45 -7.93 -4.26
C ARG A 3 38.10 -6.57 -4.84
N THR A 4 37.05 -5.95 -4.30
CA THR A 4 36.74 -4.50 -4.22
C THR A 4 35.31 -4.44 -3.70
N THR A 5 34.91 -3.64 -2.71
CA THR A 5 34.78 -2.17 -2.81
C THR A 5 34.47 -1.58 -1.41
N ILE A 6 35.35 -0.69 -0.94
CA ILE A 6 35.11 0.67 -0.38
C ILE A 6 34.21 0.85 0.87
N ALA A 7 34.91 1.28 1.93
CA ALA A 7 34.65 2.33 2.93
C ALA A 7 33.36 2.32 3.76
N ALA A 8 33.55 2.02 5.05
CA ALA A 8 32.63 2.26 6.14
C ALA A 8 32.77 3.68 6.71
N ALA A 9 31.62 4.18 7.16
CA ALA A 9 31.35 5.05 8.32
C ALA A 9 31.94 6.47 8.36
N LEU A 10 31.03 7.46 8.41
CA LEU A 10 31.10 8.54 9.40
C LEU A 10 29.67 8.91 9.87
N LEU A 11 29.42 8.64 11.15
CA LEU A 11 28.32 9.16 11.96
C LEU A 11 28.52 10.66 12.21
N ALA A 12 27.45 11.44 12.12
CA ALA A 12 27.41 12.80 12.67
C ALA A 12 26.06 13.03 13.36
N THR A 13 26.16 13.61 14.55
CA THR A 13 25.22 13.63 15.67
C THR A 13 24.41 14.94 15.75
N ALA A 14 23.14 14.79 16.18
CA ALA A 14 22.41 15.56 17.20
C ALA A 14 22.15 17.10 17.10
N ALA A 15 20.98 17.44 17.69
CA ALA A 15 20.44 18.74 18.12
C ALA A 15 19.70 19.58 17.03
N ALA A 16 18.49 20.11 17.25
CA ALA A 16 17.81 20.48 18.48
C ALA A 16 16.27 20.35 18.36
N LEU A 17 15.62 19.73 19.36
CA LEU A 17 14.19 19.92 19.60
C LEU A 17 14.04 21.15 20.51
N THR A 18 13.47 22.22 19.98
CA THR A 18 13.04 23.37 20.77
C THR A 18 11.89 22.95 21.67
N ALA A 19 12.20 22.76 22.95
CA ALA A 19 11.22 22.67 24.01
C ALA A 19 10.54 24.04 24.19
N CYS A 20 9.32 24.19 23.67
CA CYS A 20 8.44 25.27 24.12
C CYS A 20 7.90 24.91 25.51
N THR A 21 8.63 25.37 26.51
CA THR A 21 8.13 25.59 27.86
C THR A 21 7.02 26.63 27.81
N ALA A 22 5.81 26.28 28.24
CA ALA A 22 4.87 27.25 28.77
C ALA A 22 4.55 26.79 30.19
N THR A 23 5.12 27.52 31.14
CA THR A 23 4.94 27.39 32.58
C THR A 23 3.54 27.81 33.00
N ASP A 24 3.05 27.04 33.97
CA ASP A 24 1.95 27.15 34.93
C ASP A 24 1.14 28.46 35.03
N ASP A 25 -0.18 28.30 35.23
CA ASP A 25 -0.84 28.86 36.42
C ASP A 25 -2.11 28.06 36.79
N SER A 26 -2.28 27.80 38.09
CA SER A 26 -3.37 27.04 38.67
C SER A 26 -4.53 27.93 39.12
N SER A 27 -5.75 27.39 38.99
CA SER A 27 -7.01 27.77 39.65
C SER A 27 -7.88 28.83 38.99
N SER A 28 -9.03 28.40 38.45
CA SER A 28 -10.34 28.83 38.94
C SER A 28 -11.49 28.06 38.29
N ASP A 29 -12.45 27.71 39.13
CA ASP A 29 -13.71 27.03 38.84
C ASP A 29 -14.52 27.75 37.75
N SER A 30 -14.83 27.06 36.64
CA SER A 30 -15.92 27.39 35.71
C SER A 30 -16.21 26.19 34.81
N LYS A 31 -17.35 25.56 35.08
CA LYS A 31 -17.97 24.47 34.30
C LYS A 31 -17.87 24.72 32.78
N PRO A 32 -17.24 23.83 31.99
CA PRO A 32 -17.22 23.99 30.55
C PRO A 32 -18.59 23.63 29.98
N THR A 33 -19.28 24.63 29.42
CA THR A 33 -20.38 24.40 28.47
C THR A 33 -19.85 23.58 27.30
N PRO A 34 -20.53 22.51 26.85
CA PRO A 34 -20.07 21.72 25.72
C PRO A 34 -20.10 22.59 24.46
N LYS A 35 -18.90 22.97 23.99
CA LYS A 35 -18.70 23.47 22.63
C LYS A 35 -19.22 22.40 21.66
N PRO A 36 -19.99 22.74 20.62
CA PRO A 36 -20.36 21.78 19.59
C PRO A 36 -19.08 21.12 19.11
N ALA A 37 -18.96 19.80 19.32
CA ALA A 37 -17.87 19.04 18.79
C ALA A 37 -17.90 19.26 17.27
N ALA A 38 -16.91 20.00 16.75
CA ALA A 38 -16.66 20.02 15.33
C ALA A 38 -16.42 18.55 14.97
N SER A 39 -17.40 17.93 14.31
CA SER A 39 -17.27 16.57 13.81
C SER A 39 -16.07 16.57 12.88
N SER A 40 -14.93 16.09 13.38
CA SER A 40 -13.81 15.71 12.55
C SER A 40 -14.29 14.53 11.72
N SER A 41 -14.85 14.82 10.55
CA SER A 41 -15.24 13.83 9.56
C SER A 41 -13.96 13.11 9.12
N THR A 42 -13.70 11.94 9.68
CA THR A 42 -12.67 11.04 9.18
C THR A 42 -12.99 10.70 7.72
N PRO A 43 -12.05 10.88 6.78
CA PRO A 43 -12.28 10.54 5.39
C PRO A 43 -12.72 9.08 5.25
N ASP A 44 -13.76 8.84 4.44
CA ASP A 44 -14.16 7.48 4.09
C ASP A 44 -13.05 6.83 3.25
N ARG A 45 -12.38 5.83 3.83
CA ARG A 45 -11.23 5.17 3.20
C ARG A 45 -11.62 4.53 1.87
N GLY A 46 -12.83 3.98 1.75
CA GLY A 46 -13.32 3.36 0.53
C GLY A 46 -13.41 4.36 -0.62
N ALA A 47 -13.98 5.54 -0.37
CA ALA A 47 -14.06 6.62 -1.34
C ALA A 47 -12.67 7.10 -1.79
N VAL A 48 -11.72 7.21 -0.86
CA VAL A 48 -10.33 7.60 -1.19
C VAL A 48 -9.64 6.54 -2.04
N GLU A 49 -9.79 5.25 -1.68
CA GLU A 49 -9.22 4.14 -2.45
C GLU A 49 -9.82 4.08 -3.87
N HIS A 50 -11.13 4.21 -4.00
CA HIS A 50 -11.82 4.25 -5.29
C HIS A 50 -11.35 5.43 -6.16
N ALA A 51 -11.24 6.64 -5.59
CA ALA A 51 -10.70 7.80 -6.29
C ALA A 51 -9.24 7.63 -6.75
N ALA A 52 -8.48 6.77 -6.08
CA ALA A 52 -7.11 6.39 -6.46
C ALA A 52 -7.06 5.22 -7.48
N GLY A 53 -8.21 4.79 -8.02
CA GLY A 53 -8.29 3.68 -8.96
C GLY A 53 -8.08 2.31 -8.31
N ILE A 54 -8.27 2.19 -6.99
CA ILE A 54 -8.19 0.95 -6.25
C ILE A 54 -9.59 0.33 -6.13
N PRO A 55 -9.84 -0.88 -6.67
CA PRO A 55 -11.10 -1.57 -6.49
C PRO A 55 -11.44 -1.83 -5.00
N PRO A 56 -12.73 -1.97 -4.66
CA PRO A 56 -13.12 -2.51 -3.35
C PRO A 56 -12.51 -3.90 -3.15
N LYS A 57 -12.22 -4.25 -1.88
CA LYS A 57 -11.66 -5.58 -1.57
C LYS A 57 -12.69 -6.66 -1.98
N PRO A 58 -12.33 -7.61 -2.87
CA PRO A 58 -13.27 -8.60 -3.35
C PRO A 58 -13.64 -9.57 -2.23
N THR A 59 -14.88 -10.04 -2.24
CA THR A 59 -15.42 -11.01 -1.28
C THR A 59 -15.96 -12.25 -1.99
N ALA A 60 -16.16 -13.33 -1.23
CA ALA A 60 -16.78 -14.58 -1.69
C ALA A 60 -16.24 -15.06 -3.06
N GLN A 61 -17.12 -15.19 -4.06
CA GLN A 61 -16.76 -15.72 -5.38
C GLN A 61 -15.76 -14.83 -6.12
N ALA A 62 -15.90 -13.50 -6.05
CA ALA A 62 -14.95 -12.59 -6.70
C ALA A 62 -13.53 -12.75 -6.13
N ARG A 63 -13.42 -13.02 -4.82
CA ARG A 63 -12.14 -13.33 -4.16
C ARG A 63 -11.55 -14.62 -4.71
N ALA A 64 -12.36 -15.69 -4.78
CA ALA A 64 -11.91 -16.98 -5.29
C ALA A 64 -11.49 -16.90 -6.77
N ASP A 65 -12.26 -16.19 -7.60
CA ASP A 65 -11.98 -16.04 -9.03
C ASP A 65 -10.68 -15.26 -9.27
N LEU A 66 -10.45 -14.18 -8.51
CA LEU A 66 -9.21 -13.40 -8.60
C LEU A 66 -7.99 -14.27 -8.25
N LEU A 67 -8.06 -14.99 -7.12
CA LEU A 67 -6.97 -15.88 -6.70
C LEU A 67 -6.76 -17.03 -7.69
N ALA A 68 -7.83 -17.58 -8.26
CA ALA A 68 -7.72 -18.63 -9.28
C ALA A 68 -7.05 -18.11 -10.56
N LYS A 69 -7.33 -16.88 -10.98
CA LYS A 69 -6.67 -16.24 -12.14
C LYS A 69 -5.18 -15.98 -11.87
N LEU A 70 -4.85 -15.44 -10.71
CA LEU A 70 -3.46 -15.21 -10.28
C LEU A 70 -2.69 -16.54 -10.18
N GLY A 71 -3.27 -17.54 -9.53
CA GLY A 71 -2.68 -18.87 -9.37
C GLY A 71 -2.42 -19.63 -10.68
N LYS A 72 -3.11 -19.29 -11.77
CA LYS A 72 -2.84 -19.83 -13.12
C LYS A 72 -1.60 -19.23 -13.75
N VAL A 73 -1.23 -18.00 -13.36
CA VAL A 73 0.01 -17.36 -13.82
C VAL A 73 1.18 -17.96 -13.06
N ASP A 74 1.09 -17.93 -11.74
CA ASP A 74 2.07 -18.52 -10.85
C ASP A 74 1.37 -18.93 -9.55
N ARG A 75 1.63 -20.14 -9.06
CA ARG A 75 1.01 -20.62 -7.82
C ARG A 75 1.63 -20.03 -6.56
N ALA A 76 2.88 -19.60 -6.61
CA ALA A 76 3.59 -19.03 -5.46
C ALA A 76 3.04 -17.65 -5.08
N ILE A 77 2.54 -16.87 -6.05
CA ILE A 77 1.98 -15.53 -5.78
C ILE A 77 0.67 -15.56 -4.99
N VAL A 78 0.02 -16.73 -4.86
CA VAL A 78 -1.20 -16.94 -4.07
C VAL A 78 -0.95 -17.77 -2.81
N ALA A 79 0.31 -17.97 -2.43
CA ALA A 79 0.67 -18.67 -1.19
C ALA A 79 0.14 -17.92 0.04
N ASP A 80 0.14 -16.59 -0.01
CA ASP A 80 -0.65 -15.73 0.88
C ASP A 80 -1.80 -15.10 0.08
N PRO A 81 -3.04 -15.60 0.24
CA PRO A 81 -4.18 -15.09 -0.50
C PRO A 81 -4.56 -13.63 -0.19
N ASP A 82 -4.33 -13.15 1.01
CA ASP A 82 -4.71 -11.78 1.37
C ASP A 82 -3.69 -10.77 0.84
N GLU A 83 -2.40 -11.11 0.91
CA GLU A 83 -1.34 -10.34 0.27
C GLU A 83 -1.53 -10.31 -1.25
N ALA A 84 -1.87 -11.44 -1.88
CA ALA A 84 -2.14 -11.50 -3.32
C ALA A 84 -3.27 -10.55 -3.76
N ILE A 85 -4.33 -10.44 -2.95
CA ILE A 85 -5.44 -9.51 -3.20
C ILE A 85 -4.99 -8.06 -3.04
N ASP A 86 -4.28 -7.75 -1.97
CA ASP A 86 -3.83 -6.37 -1.72
C ASP A 86 -2.81 -5.94 -2.78
N ASN A 87 -1.96 -6.86 -3.26
CA ASN A 87 -1.07 -6.65 -4.38
C ASN A 87 -1.83 -6.42 -5.69
N ALA A 88 -2.88 -7.19 -5.97
CA ALA A 88 -3.73 -6.97 -7.15
C ALA A 88 -4.44 -5.61 -7.09
N ARG A 89 -5.01 -5.25 -5.94
CA ARG A 89 -5.65 -3.94 -5.72
C ARG A 89 -4.69 -2.78 -5.93
N ASN A 90 -3.48 -2.89 -5.40
CA ASN A 90 -2.45 -1.86 -5.53
C ASN A 90 -1.88 -1.80 -6.98
N GLN A 91 -1.83 -2.93 -7.68
CA GLN A 91 -1.50 -2.94 -9.10
C GLN A 91 -2.59 -2.26 -9.94
N CYS A 92 -3.87 -2.41 -9.59
CA CYS A 92 -4.96 -1.69 -10.25
C CYS A 92 -4.83 -0.17 -10.13
N ALA A 93 -4.36 0.35 -8.98
CA ALA A 93 -4.05 1.78 -8.86
C ALA A 93 -3.03 2.26 -9.90
N ALA A 94 -1.99 1.46 -10.15
CA ALA A 94 -0.98 1.78 -11.15
C ALA A 94 -1.56 1.73 -12.58
N ILE A 95 -2.38 0.72 -12.88
CA ILE A 95 -3.04 0.56 -14.18
C ILE A 95 -4.00 1.72 -14.44
N ASN A 96 -4.91 1.99 -13.51
CA ASN A 96 -5.96 3.01 -13.63
C ASN A 96 -5.39 4.43 -13.52
N GLY A 97 -4.29 4.61 -12.80
CA GLY A 97 -3.54 5.87 -12.70
C GLY A 97 -2.62 6.15 -13.89
N GLY A 98 -2.55 5.26 -14.90
CA GLY A 98 -1.74 5.49 -16.10
C GLY A 98 -0.23 5.40 -15.88
N ALA A 99 0.21 4.63 -14.90
CA ALA A 99 1.63 4.46 -14.62
C ALA A 99 2.36 3.79 -15.81
N SER A 100 3.63 4.15 -16.00
CA SER A 100 4.53 3.47 -16.94
C SER A 100 5.10 2.18 -16.35
N ARG A 101 5.60 1.27 -17.21
CA ARG A 101 6.27 0.02 -16.81
C ARG A 101 5.42 -0.87 -15.88
N LEU A 102 4.14 -1.04 -16.23
CA LEU A 102 3.18 -1.84 -15.44
C LEU A 102 3.65 -3.28 -15.20
N ASP A 103 4.34 -3.88 -16.16
CA ASP A 103 4.85 -5.26 -16.06
C ASP A 103 5.94 -5.38 -15.00
N TYR A 104 6.86 -4.41 -14.94
CA TYR A 104 7.87 -4.28 -13.89
C TYR A 104 7.26 -3.94 -12.52
N LEU A 105 6.22 -3.11 -12.47
CA LEU A 105 5.52 -2.83 -11.21
C LEU A 105 4.83 -4.09 -10.67
N ALA A 106 4.20 -4.88 -11.54
CA ALA A 106 3.64 -6.17 -11.16
C ALA A 106 4.74 -7.13 -10.70
N GLN A 107 5.88 -7.17 -11.40
CA GLN A 107 7.05 -7.96 -10.99
C GLN A 107 7.47 -7.65 -9.56
N GLN A 108 7.73 -6.38 -9.24
CA GLN A 108 8.19 -5.97 -7.91
C GLN A 108 7.17 -6.27 -6.82
N ARG A 109 5.88 -6.13 -7.15
CA ARG A 109 4.80 -6.24 -6.16
C ARG A 109 4.46 -7.69 -5.84
N PHE A 110 4.57 -8.59 -6.81
CA PHE A 110 4.25 -10.01 -6.62
C PHE A 110 5.47 -10.90 -6.35
N SER A 111 6.69 -10.38 -6.46
CA SER A 111 7.90 -11.06 -5.99
C SER A 111 7.99 -11.03 -4.46
N SER A 112 8.59 -12.06 -3.89
CA SER A 112 8.88 -12.18 -2.46
C SER A 112 10.34 -12.60 -2.24
N GLY A 113 10.77 -12.68 -0.97
CA GLY A 113 12.13 -13.10 -0.65
C GLY A 113 12.47 -14.54 -1.05
N THR A 114 11.47 -15.37 -1.34
CA THR A 114 11.63 -16.79 -1.70
C THR A 114 11.14 -17.13 -3.10
N HIS A 115 10.53 -16.16 -3.80
CA HIS A 115 9.96 -16.36 -5.12
C HIS A 115 10.08 -15.09 -5.97
N GLU A 116 10.75 -15.19 -7.11
CA GLU A 116 10.86 -14.10 -8.07
C GLU A 116 9.80 -14.25 -9.15
N VAL A 117 8.99 -13.20 -9.33
CA VAL A 117 8.14 -13.01 -10.51
C VAL A 117 8.99 -12.34 -11.59
N THR A 118 8.85 -12.75 -12.85
CA THR A 118 9.54 -12.09 -13.98
C THR A 118 8.70 -10.94 -14.56
N GLU A 119 9.27 -9.99 -15.31
CA GLU A 119 8.44 -8.99 -16.02
C GLU A 119 7.45 -9.65 -17.00
N ALA A 120 7.82 -10.79 -17.59
CA ALA A 120 6.92 -11.54 -18.47
C ALA A 120 5.71 -12.11 -17.71
N ASP A 121 5.90 -12.56 -16.47
CA ASP A 121 4.80 -12.97 -15.60
C ASP A 121 4.02 -11.77 -15.06
N GLY A 122 4.70 -10.64 -14.80
CA GLY A 122 4.07 -9.35 -14.51
C GLY A 122 3.06 -8.93 -15.59
N LYS A 123 3.40 -9.11 -16.87
CA LYS A 123 2.47 -8.89 -17.98
C LYS A 123 1.25 -9.82 -17.92
N LYS A 124 1.45 -11.10 -17.61
CA LYS A 124 0.35 -12.07 -17.46
C LYS A 124 -0.53 -11.72 -16.26
N ILE A 125 0.05 -11.25 -15.16
CA ILE A 125 -0.66 -10.76 -13.97
C ILE A 125 -1.54 -9.57 -14.36
N ASN A 126 -0.97 -8.56 -15.05
CA ASN A 126 -1.74 -7.39 -15.52
C ASN A 126 -2.95 -7.80 -16.37
N ALA A 127 -2.77 -8.77 -17.27
CA ALA A 127 -3.87 -9.32 -18.06
C ALA A 127 -4.90 -10.08 -17.18
N ALA A 128 -4.45 -10.87 -16.21
CA ALA A 128 -5.30 -11.67 -15.32
C ALA A 128 -6.20 -10.80 -14.42
N ILE A 129 -5.70 -9.66 -13.95
CA ILE A 129 -6.42 -8.76 -13.04
C ILE A 129 -7.20 -7.65 -13.77
N GLY A 130 -7.08 -7.52 -15.09
CA GLY A 130 -7.65 -6.40 -15.84
C GLY A 130 -9.15 -6.19 -15.62
N GLU A 131 -9.96 -7.27 -15.62
CA GLU A 131 -11.40 -7.16 -15.32
C GLU A 131 -11.68 -6.76 -13.86
N PHE A 132 -10.82 -7.18 -12.94
CA PHE A 132 -10.94 -6.77 -11.53
C PHE A 132 -10.62 -5.27 -11.38
N CYS A 133 -9.63 -4.74 -12.10
CA CYS A 133 -9.28 -3.32 -12.02
C CYS A 133 -10.38 -2.37 -12.52
N LYS A 134 -11.30 -2.84 -13.37
CA LYS A 134 -12.43 -2.05 -13.88
C LYS A 134 -13.55 -1.85 -12.85
N THR A 135 -13.48 -2.50 -11.69
CA THR A 135 -14.45 -2.28 -10.60
C THR A 135 -14.01 -1.18 -9.62
N ALA A 136 -12.87 -0.55 -9.91
CA ALA A 136 -12.42 0.69 -9.28
C ALA A 136 -13.19 1.92 -9.79
#